data_AF-A0A0F4IY90-F1
#
_entry.id   AF-A0A0F4IY90-F1
#
_cell.length_a   1.000
_cell.length_b   1.000
_cell.length_c   1.000
_cell.angle_alpha   90.00
_cell.angle_beta   90.00
_cell.angle_gamma   90.00
#
_symmetry.space_group_name_H-M   'P 1'
#
loop_
_entity.id
_entity.type
_entity.pdbx_description
1 polymer ?
#
loop_
_entity_poly.entity_id
_entity_poly.type
_entity_poly.pdbx_seq_one_letter_code
_entity_poly.pdbx_strand_id
1 'polypeptide(L)'
;FIKSLAWRYAVHGAPFGSEVAGVEGVYRARLEKGLDELRKMGWRDPRTAGLVPEGGEITGAMQRLRGLEYQVRRETYVRDRLIEQRTWYQRRAEGSRRATALWAWTIVLLTCLGLVFALSGAFGSGPGATAAAGVTSAAAAAAIAWNEVRRHHPLIEAHTLIEQDLSAMMVVMQTTITESQWPSAVYETERYVSPQHTDWLARHSS
;
A
#
# COMPACT_ATOMS: atom_id res chain seq x y z
N PHE A 1 0.23 -10.52 3.25
CA PHE A 1 1.02 -11.72 3.62
C PHE A 1 1.09 -12.75 2.49
N ILE A 2 -0.03 -13.33 2.04
CA ILE A 2 -0.05 -14.45 1.06
C ILE A 2 0.75 -14.12 -0.23
N LYS A 3 0.46 -12.99 -0.91
CA LYS A 3 1.18 -12.56 -2.13
C LYS A 3 2.70 -12.47 -1.89
N SER A 4 3.11 -11.89 -0.76
CA SER A 4 4.53 -11.75 -0.39
C SER A 4 5.20 -13.11 -0.17
N LEU A 5 4.53 -14.02 0.55
CA LEU A 5 5.05 -15.37 0.78
C LEU A 5 5.19 -16.17 -0.53
N ALA A 6 4.20 -16.05 -1.43
CA ALA A 6 4.22 -16.70 -2.74
C ALA A 6 5.37 -16.21 -3.62
N TRP A 7 5.61 -14.89 -3.66
CA TRP A 7 6.76 -14.34 -4.38
C TRP A 7 8.08 -14.82 -3.81
N ARG A 8 8.27 -14.74 -2.48
CA ARG A 8 9.48 -15.25 -1.81
C ARG A 8 9.73 -16.71 -2.14
N TYR A 9 8.69 -17.54 -2.12
CA TYR A 9 8.79 -18.93 -2.52
C TYR A 9 9.20 -19.09 -3.98
N ALA A 10 8.53 -18.40 -4.90
CA ALA A 10 8.75 -18.56 -6.33
C ALA A 10 10.15 -18.12 -6.77
N VAL A 11 10.77 -17.15 -6.09
CA VAL A 11 12.06 -16.56 -6.53
C VAL A 11 13.25 -16.99 -5.70
N HIS A 12 13.09 -17.87 -4.70
CA HIS A 12 14.12 -18.23 -3.70
C HIS A 12 14.45 -17.10 -2.71
N GLY A 13 13.47 -16.26 -2.40
CA GLY A 13 13.55 -15.33 -1.28
C GLY A 13 13.55 -16.06 0.05
N ALA A 14 14.29 -15.57 1.06
CA ALA A 14 14.36 -16.21 2.37
C ALA A 14 12.95 -16.33 2.97
N PRO A 15 12.61 -17.45 3.64
CA PRO A 15 13.47 -18.58 4.00
C PRO A 15 13.56 -19.67 2.93
N PHE A 16 13.17 -19.41 1.68
CA PHE A 16 13.02 -20.44 0.63
C PHE A 16 14.23 -20.48 -0.31
N GLY A 17 15.43 -20.23 0.22
CA GLY A 17 16.68 -20.27 -0.53
C GLY A 17 16.92 -21.63 -1.20
N SER A 18 17.87 -21.68 -2.14
CA SER A 18 18.25 -22.91 -2.85
C SER A 18 18.74 -23.99 -1.86
N GLU A 19 19.36 -23.51 -0.79
CA GLU A 19 19.53 -23.99 0.57
C GLU A 19 18.73 -25.19 1.09
N VAL A 20 17.42 -25.03 0.93
CA VAL A 20 16.47 -25.52 1.92
C VAL A 20 15.78 -26.77 1.38
N ALA A 21 16.08 -27.90 2.01
CA ALA A 21 15.37 -29.15 1.76
C ALA A 21 13.89 -29.05 2.17
N GLY A 22 13.00 -29.70 1.41
CA GLY A 22 11.58 -29.74 1.74
C GLY A 22 10.87 -28.38 1.71
N VAL A 23 11.32 -27.48 0.82
CA VAL A 23 10.86 -26.08 0.77
C VAL A 23 9.34 -25.92 0.61
N GLU A 24 8.67 -26.88 -0.04
CA GLU A 24 7.21 -26.90 -0.14
C GLU A 24 6.53 -27.08 1.23
N GLY A 25 7.07 -27.96 2.08
CA GLY A 25 6.58 -28.15 3.45
C GLY A 25 6.77 -26.90 4.30
N VAL A 26 7.92 -26.24 4.17
CA VAL A 26 8.19 -24.95 4.83
C VAL A 26 7.21 -23.87 4.35
N TYR A 27 6.91 -23.83 3.06
CA TYR A 27 5.94 -22.90 2.48
C TYR A 27 4.54 -23.15 3.04
N ARG A 28 4.05 -24.40 2.96
CA ARG A 28 2.74 -24.80 3.47
C ARG A 28 2.59 -24.48 4.96
N ALA A 29 3.58 -24.83 5.78
CA ALA A 29 3.57 -24.54 7.21
C ALA A 29 3.49 -23.03 7.52
N ARG A 30 4.24 -22.20 6.78
CA ARG A 30 4.18 -20.74 6.93
C ARG A 30 2.88 -20.14 6.42
N LEU A 31 2.36 -20.67 5.32
CA LEU A 31 1.07 -20.26 4.79
C LEU A 31 -0.04 -20.57 5.80
N GLU A 32 -0.09 -21.80 6.33
CA GLU A 32 -1.07 -22.17 7.36
C GLU A 32 -1.00 -21.27 8.58
N LYS A 33 0.20 -20.99 9.10
CA LYS A 33 0.36 -20.07 10.23
C LYS A 33 -0.23 -18.68 9.93
N GLY A 34 -0.05 -18.16 8.72
CA GLY A 34 -0.65 -16.88 8.33
C GLY A 34 -2.15 -16.95 8.13
N LEU A 35 -2.66 -18.07 7.60
CA LEU A 35 -4.10 -18.30 7.43
C LEU A 35 -4.81 -18.52 8.77
N ASP A 36 -4.16 -19.17 9.74
CA ASP A 36 -4.66 -19.31 11.12
C ASP A 36 -5.00 -17.94 11.72
N GLU A 37 -4.11 -16.97 11.59
CA GLU A 37 -4.33 -15.60 12.07
C GLU A 37 -5.51 -14.92 11.37
N LEU A 38 -5.67 -15.14 10.06
CA LEU A 38 -6.84 -14.62 9.33
C LEU A 38 -8.14 -15.31 9.77
N ARG A 39 -8.11 -16.62 10.01
CA ARG A 39 -9.25 -17.41 10.48
C ARG A 39 -9.72 -16.94 11.86
N LYS A 40 -8.80 -16.60 12.77
CA LYS A 40 -9.13 -15.97 14.08
C LYS A 40 -9.90 -14.65 13.92
N MET A 41 -9.68 -13.93 12.83
CA MET A 41 -10.36 -12.67 12.51
C MET A 41 -11.66 -12.87 11.71
N GLY A 42 -12.13 -14.11 11.57
CA GLY A 42 -13.38 -14.45 10.88
C GLY A 42 -13.26 -14.64 9.36
N TRP A 43 -12.04 -14.67 8.82
CA TRP A 43 -11.83 -15.02 7.41
C TRP A 43 -12.22 -16.48 7.15
N ARG A 44 -13.07 -16.72 6.15
CA ARG A 44 -13.50 -18.06 5.74
C ARG A 44 -12.54 -18.62 4.70
N ASP A 45 -11.99 -19.79 4.99
CA ASP A 45 -11.03 -20.44 4.11
C ASP A 45 -11.75 -21.06 2.89
N PRO A 46 -11.49 -20.58 1.66
CA PRO A 46 -12.15 -21.09 0.46
C PRO A 46 -11.82 -22.57 0.19
N ARG A 47 -10.73 -23.11 0.76
CA ARG A 47 -10.37 -24.53 0.65
C ARG A 47 -11.37 -25.42 1.39
N THR A 48 -11.89 -24.96 2.53
CA THR A 48 -12.92 -25.68 3.28
C THR A 48 -14.25 -25.78 2.54
N ALA A 49 -14.49 -24.85 1.59
CA ALA A 49 -15.64 -24.85 0.71
C ALA A 49 -15.40 -25.58 -0.63
N GLY A 50 -14.22 -26.23 -0.81
CA GLY A 50 -13.86 -26.93 -2.04
C GLY A 50 -13.63 -26.01 -3.25
N LEU A 51 -13.50 -24.69 -3.04
CA LEU A 51 -13.30 -23.72 -4.12
C LEU A 51 -11.86 -23.72 -4.66
N VAL A 52 -10.94 -24.32 -3.92
CA VAL A 52 -9.53 -24.44 -4.28
C VAL A 52 -9.16 -25.91 -4.21
N PRO A 53 -8.59 -26.50 -5.27
CA PRO A 53 -8.11 -27.89 -5.26
C PRO A 53 -7.09 -28.14 -4.15
N GLU A 54 -7.05 -29.35 -3.63
CA GLU A 54 -6.02 -29.80 -2.70
C GLU A 54 -4.63 -29.67 -3.35
N GLY A 55 -3.67 -29.09 -2.63
CA GLY A 55 -2.34 -28.77 -3.17
C GLY A 55 -2.30 -27.51 -4.06
N GLY A 56 -3.44 -26.85 -4.30
CA GLY A 56 -3.56 -25.64 -5.12
C GLY A 56 -2.89 -24.40 -4.53
N GLU A 57 -2.36 -24.46 -3.30
CA GLU A 57 -1.61 -23.38 -2.67
C GLU A 57 -0.26 -23.09 -3.34
N ILE A 58 0.38 -24.10 -3.94
CA ILE A 58 1.57 -23.93 -4.76
C ILE A 58 1.16 -24.04 -6.23
N THR A 59 1.09 -22.90 -6.91
CA THR A 59 0.67 -22.89 -8.31
C THR A 59 1.77 -23.39 -9.24
N GLY A 60 1.39 -23.96 -10.38
CA GLY A 60 2.35 -24.35 -11.41
C GLY A 60 3.19 -23.18 -11.93
N ALA A 61 2.67 -21.94 -11.91
CA ALA A 61 3.45 -20.75 -12.25
C ALA A 61 4.58 -20.48 -11.24
N MET A 62 4.32 -20.69 -9.94
CA MET A 62 5.33 -20.55 -8.89
C MET A 62 6.43 -21.61 -9.05
N GLN A 63 6.06 -22.87 -9.31
CA GLN A 63 7.03 -23.94 -9.54
C GLN A 63 7.86 -23.70 -10.80
N ARG A 64 7.22 -23.27 -11.90
CA ARG A 64 7.93 -22.93 -13.14
C ARG A 64 8.95 -21.83 -12.90
N LEU A 65 8.54 -20.70 -12.31
CA LEU A 65 9.45 -19.59 -12.02
C LEU A 65 10.59 -20.03 -11.09
N ARG A 66 10.28 -20.83 -10.07
CA ARG A 66 11.27 -21.37 -9.13
C ARG A 66 12.33 -22.24 -9.83
N GLY A 67 11.93 -23.01 -10.83
CA GLY A 67 12.84 -23.86 -11.61
C GLY A 67 13.74 -23.12 -12.61
N LEU A 68 13.58 -21.80 -12.79
CA LEU A 68 14.40 -21.02 -13.71
C LEU A 68 15.74 -20.61 -13.08
N GLU A 69 16.70 -20.28 -13.95
CA GLU A 69 17.98 -19.73 -13.54
C GLU A 69 17.83 -18.42 -12.77
N TYR A 70 18.82 -18.13 -11.93
CA TYR A 70 18.85 -16.94 -11.08
C TYR A 70 18.53 -15.65 -11.83
N GLN A 71 19.14 -15.44 -13.00
CA GLN A 71 18.97 -14.22 -13.79
C GLN A 71 17.51 -14.00 -14.19
N VAL A 72 16.85 -15.07 -14.67
CA VAL A 72 15.45 -15.01 -15.09
C VAL A 72 14.51 -14.82 -13.91
N ARG A 73 14.77 -15.50 -12.78
CA ARG A 73 14.01 -15.28 -11.53
C ARG A 73 14.11 -13.83 -11.05
N ARG A 74 15.32 -13.29 -11.07
CA ARG A 74 15.62 -11.92 -10.65
C ARG A 74 14.91 -10.89 -11.52
N GLU A 75 15.04 -10.99 -12.84
CA GLU A 75 14.40 -10.08 -13.78
C GLU A 75 12.88 -10.14 -13.67
N THR A 76 12.31 -11.35 -13.55
CA THR A 76 10.87 -11.54 -13.35
C THR A 76 10.39 -10.89 -12.05
N TYR A 77 11.12 -11.07 -10.95
CA TYR A 77 10.80 -10.43 -9.68
C TYR A 77 10.84 -8.89 -9.78
N VAL A 78 11.92 -8.34 -10.34
CA VAL A 78 12.04 -6.88 -10.43
C VAL A 78 10.95 -6.30 -11.34
N ARG A 79 10.72 -6.92 -12.50
CA ARG A 79 9.74 -6.45 -13.49
C ARG A 79 8.30 -6.59 -13.00
N ASP A 80 7.92 -7.77 -12.54
CA ASP A 80 6.51 -8.10 -12.29
C ASP A 80 6.07 -7.77 -10.86
N ARG A 81 7.01 -7.75 -9.90
CA ARG A 81 6.73 -7.46 -8.49
C ARG A 81 7.15 -6.05 -8.10
N LEU A 82 8.40 -5.66 -8.29
CA LEU A 82 8.89 -4.38 -7.76
C LEU A 82 8.35 -3.17 -8.54
N ILE A 83 8.39 -3.21 -9.87
CA ILE A 83 7.84 -2.11 -10.69
C ILE A 83 6.35 -1.92 -10.41
N GLU A 84 5.58 -3.03 -10.35
CA GLU A 84 4.15 -2.99 -10.01
C GLU A 84 3.92 -2.30 -8.65
N GLN A 85 4.67 -2.70 -7.62
CA GLN A 85 4.54 -2.12 -6.28
C GLN A 85 4.95 -0.64 -6.27
N ARG A 86 6.10 -0.28 -6.83
CA ARG A 86 6.57 1.11 -6.91
C ARG A 86 5.52 2.00 -7.58
N THR A 87 5.02 1.59 -8.75
CA THR A 87 3.98 2.35 -9.47
C THR A 87 2.69 2.44 -8.67
N TRP A 88 2.31 1.41 -7.91
CA TRP A 88 1.15 1.45 -7.03
C TRP A 88 1.33 2.48 -5.90
N TYR A 89 2.48 2.47 -5.20
CA TYR A 89 2.79 3.44 -4.14
C TYR A 89 2.84 4.87 -4.67
N GLN A 90 3.48 5.08 -5.83
CA GLN A 90 3.52 6.37 -6.52
C GLN A 90 2.09 6.89 -6.79
N ARG A 91 1.25 6.09 -7.44
CA ARG A 91 -0.14 6.47 -7.75
C ARG A 91 -0.94 6.76 -6.49
N ARG A 92 -0.70 6.01 -5.40
CA ARG A 92 -1.39 6.19 -4.12
C ARG A 92 -1.00 7.49 -3.43
N ALA A 93 0.28 7.87 -3.50
CA ALA A 93 0.78 9.16 -3.02
C ALA A 93 0.19 10.31 -3.86
N GLU A 94 0.25 10.22 -5.19
CA GLU A 94 -0.30 11.24 -6.09
C GLU A 94 -1.81 11.43 -5.92
N GLY A 95 -2.57 10.33 -5.83
CA GLY A 95 -4.03 10.39 -5.61
C GLY A 95 -4.37 11.07 -4.28
N SER A 96 -3.58 10.82 -3.23
CA SER A 96 -3.75 11.48 -1.94
C SER A 96 -3.40 12.97 -2.01
N ARG A 97 -2.32 13.36 -2.73
CA ARG A 97 -1.97 14.78 -2.97
C ARG A 97 -3.07 15.53 -3.72
N ARG A 98 -3.64 14.92 -4.77
CA ARG A 98 -4.77 15.50 -5.52
C ARG A 98 -6.00 15.69 -4.64
N ALA A 99 -6.31 14.71 -3.78
CA ALA A 99 -7.40 14.82 -2.83
C ALA A 99 -7.17 15.97 -1.83
N THR A 100 -5.97 16.10 -1.26
CA THR A 100 -5.61 17.23 -0.38
C THR A 100 -5.80 18.57 -1.08
N ALA A 101 -5.33 18.71 -2.32
CA ALA A 101 -5.50 19.94 -3.09
C ALA A 101 -6.97 20.27 -3.35
N LEU A 102 -7.78 19.27 -3.71
CA LEU A 102 -9.22 19.45 -3.94
C LEU A 102 -9.96 19.91 -2.67
N TRP A 103 -9.64 19.34 -1.51
CA TRP A 103 -10.22 19.77 -0.24
C TRP A 103 -9.76 21.18 0.16
N ALA A 104 -8.48 21.51 -0.04
CA ALA A 104 -7.98 22.86 0.20
C ALA A 104 -8.75 23.90 -0.64
N TRP A 105 -8.93 23.65 -1.93
CA TRP A 105 -9.72 24.53 -2.80
C TRP A 105 -11.19 24.60 -2.39
N THR A 106 -11.78 23.50 -1.93
CA THR A 106 -13.17 23.46 -1.43
C THR A 106 -13.32 24.36 -0.19
N ILE A 107 -12.38 24.30 0.75
CA ILE A 107 -12.38 25.14 1.95
C ILE A 107 -12.24 26.62 1.58
N VAL A 108 -11.32 26.94 0.67
CA VAL A 108 -11.14 28.33 0.18
C VAL A 108 -12.42 28.84 -0.46
N LEU A 109 -13.06 28.05 -1.34
CA LEU A 109 -14.30 28.44 -1.99
C LEU A 109 -15.44 28.68 -0.99
N LEU A 110 -15.65 27.77 -0.04
CA LEU A 110 -16.67 27.92 1.00
C LEU A 110 -16.43 29.15 1.86
N THR A 111 -15.17 29.44 2.18
CA THR A 111 -14.79 30.62 2.97
C THR A 111 -15.04 31.91 2.20
N CYS A 112 -14.67 31.97 0.91
CA CYS A 112 -14.96 33.11 0.04
C CYS A 112 -16.46 33.34 -0.12
N LEU A 113 -17.26 32.28 -0.32
CA LEU A 113 -18.71 32.38 -0.40
C LEU A 113 -19.32 32.91 0.91
N GLY A 114 -18.84 32.41 2.05
CA GLY A 114 -19.27 32.91 3.36
C GLY A 114 -18.96 34.38 3.57
N LEU A 115 -17.77 34.83 3.13
CA LEU A 115 -17.40 36.24 3.17
C LEU A 115 -18.31 37.11 2.28
N VAL A 116 -18.60 36.66 1.05
CA VAL A 116 -19.49 37.37 0.13
C VAL A 116 -20.91 37.49 0.71
N PHE A 117 -21.46 36.42 1.28
CA PHE A 117 -22.77 36.44 1.91
C PHE A 117 -22.81 37.31 3.19
N ALA A 118 -21.74 37.31 3.98
CA ALA A 118 -21.64 38.17 5.15
C ALA A 118 -21.62 39.66 4.75
N LEU A 119 -20.83 40.01 3.74
CA LEU A 119 -20.76 41.38 3.21
C LEU A 119 -22.09 41.81 2.60
N SER A 120 -22.73 40.98 1.78
CA SER A 120 -24.03 41.33 1.18
C SER A 120 -25.11 41.51 2.25
N GLY A 121 -25.12 40.68 3.30
CA GLY A 121 -25.98 40.86 4.47
C GLY A 121 -25.75 42.21 5.17
N ALA A 122 -24.49 42.61 5.33
CA ALA A 122 -24.13 43.90 5.95
C ALA A 122 -24.56 45.12 5.13
N PHE A 123 -24.60 45.01 3.79
CA PHE A 123 -25.05 46.08 2.89
C PHE A 123 -26.56 46.07 2.58
N GLY A 124 -27.37 45.31 3.33
CA GLY A 124 -28.84 45.44 3.31
C GLY A 124 -29.60 44.38 2.51
N SER A 125 -28.98 43.25 2.15
CA SER A 125 -29.63 42.16 1.40
C SER A 125 -30.68 41.35 2.19
N GLY A 126 -30.95 41.72 3.46
CA GLY A 126 -31.90 41.05 4.34
C GLY A 126 -31.37 39.77 5.02
N PRO A 127 -32.18 39.14 5.90
CA PRO A 127 -31.76 38.02 6.76
C PRO A 127 -31.41 36.71 6.01
N GLY A 128 -31.77 36.58 4.73
CA GLY A 128 -31.41 35.42 3.92
C GLY A 128 -29.90 35.32 3.66
N ALA A 129 -29.23 36.46 3.44
CA ALA A 129 -27.79 36.49 3.21
C ALA A 129 -26.99 36.12 4.46
N THR A 130 -27.43 36.58 5.64
CA THR A 130 -26.77 36.23 6.92
C THR A 130 -26.96 34.76 7.27
N ALA A 131 -28.13 34.17 6.99
CA ALA A 131 -28.36 32.74 7.14
C ALA A 131 -27.47 31.91 6.19
N ALA A 132 -27.35 32.33 4.93
CA ALA A 132 -26.47 31.69 3.95
C ALA A 132 -24.98 31.74 4.38
N ALA A 133 -24.52 32.88 4.91
CA ALA A 133 -23.18 33.00 5.47
C ALA A 133 -22.94 31.97 6.59
N GLY A 134 -23.88 31.85 7.54
CA GLY A 134 -23.81 30.87 8.63
C GLY A 134 -23.68 29.43 8.15
N VAL A 135 -24.50 29.02 7.16
CA VAL A 135 -24.43 27.67 6.57
C VAL A 135 -23.09 27.43 5.88
N THR A 136 -22.59 28.39 5.10
CA THR A 136 -21.29 28.25 4.41
C THR A 136 -20.11 28.20 5.37
N SER A 137 -20.14 28.96 6.47
CA SER A 137 -19.11 28.89 7.51
C SER A 137 -19.12 27.54 8.24
N ALA A 138 -20.31 27.00 8.56
CA ALA A 138 -20.43 25.67 9.15
C ALA A 138 -19.92 24.57 8.19
N ALA A 139 -20.23 24.69 6.90
CA ALA A 139 -19.72 23.77 5.88
C ALA A 139 -18.18 23.85 5.75
N ALA A 140 -17.60 25.05 5.79
CA ALA A 140 -16.15 25.24 5.79
C ALA A 140 -15.50 24.60 7.02
N ALA A 141 -16.07 24.80 8.21
CA ALA A 141 -15.58 24.18 9.45
C ALA A 141 -15.66 22.64 9.39
N ALA A 142 -16.75 22.09 8.86
CA ALA A 142 -16.90 20.65 8.65
C ALA A 142 -15.87 20.11 7.64
N ALA A 143 -15.61 20.84 6.55
CA ALA A 143 -14.59 20.46 5.57
C ALA A 143 -13.17 20.49 6.16
N ILE A 144 -12.85 21.48 6.99
CA ILE A 144 -11.58 21.54 7.75
C ILE A 144 -11.46 20.34 8.68
N ALA A 145 -12.49 20.07 9.49
CA ALA A 145 -12.50 18.93 10.42
C ALA A 145 -12.34 17.60 9.67
N TRP A 146 -13.00 17.44 8.52
CA TRP A 146 -12.86 16.25 7.68
C TRP A 146 -11.44 16.10 7.12
N ASN A 147 -10.81 17.19 6.69
CA ASN A 147 -9.44 17.19 6.20
C ASN A 147 -8.44 16.77 7.31
N GLU A 148 -8.63 17.28 8.53
CA GLU A 148 -7.83 16.92 9.71
C GLU A 148 -7.99 15.45 10.10
N VAL A 149 -9.22 14.92 10.06
CA VAL A 149 -9.49 13.50 10.33
C VAL A 149 -8.81 12.59 9.31
N ARG A 150 -8.77 13.00 8.05
CA ARG A 150 -8.26 12.17 6.96
C ARG A 150 -6.73 12.05 6.93
N ARG A 151 -6.00 12.93 7.64
CA ARG A 151 -4.54 12.90 7.79
C ARG A 151 -3.81 12.43 6.53
N HIS A 152 -4.07 13.11 5.41
CA HIS A 152 -3.49 12.71 4.12
C HIS A 152 -1.97 12.87 4.08
N HIS A 153 -1.40 13.77 4.89
CA HIS A 153 0.04 14.06 4.94
C HIS A 153 0.91 12.85 5.35
N PRO A 154 0.70 12.21 6.52
CA PRO A 154 1.50 11.04 6.92
C PRO A 154 1.43 9.89 5.92
N LEU A 155 0.26 9.70 5.28
CA LEU A 155 0.11 8.69 4.23
C LEU A 155 0.90 9.07 2.97
N ILE A 156 0.86 10.33 2.53
CA ILE A 156 1.64 10.79 1.37
C ILE A 156 3.13 10.56 1.61
N GLU A 157 3.63 10.91 2.79
CA GLU A 157 5.03 10.73 3.18
C GLU A 157 5.43 9.25 3.19
N ALA A 158 4.67 8.41 3.91
CA ALA A 158 4.93 6.98 3.98
C ALA A 158 4.97 6.31 2.60
N HIS A 159 4.01 6.61 1.72
CA HIS A 159 4.00 6.05 0.36
C HIS A 159 5.12 6.61 -0.51
N THR A 160 5.49 7.88 -0.35
CA THR A 160 6.60 8.50 -1.09
C THR A 160 7.94 7.88 -0.66
N LEU A 161 8.16 7.68 0.63
CA LEU A 161 9.38 7.06 1.15
C LEU A 161 9.51 5.61 0.68
N ILE A 162 8.44 4.82 0.76
CA ILE A 162 8.45 3.43 0.24
C ILE A 162 8.73 3.41 -1.26
N GLU A 163 8.17 4.34 -2.04
CA GLU A 163 8.46 4.43 -3.48
C GLU A 163 9.96 4.67 -3.75
N GLN A 164 10.58 5.60 -3.01
CA GLN A 164 12.00 5.90 -3.12
C GLN A 164 12.88 4.71 -2.71
N ASP A 165 12.57 4.08 -1.58
CA ASP A 165 13.28 2.90 -1.08
C ASP A 165 13.19 1.74 -2.08
N LEU A 166 11.99 1.49 -2.64
CA LEU A 166 11.81 0.47 -3.67
C LEU A 166 12.61 0.79 -4.94
N SER A 167 12.66 2.06 -5.35
CA SER A 167 13.47 2.48 -6.49
C SER A 167 14.96 2.22 -6.26
N ALA A 168 15.48 2.55 -5.08
CA ALA A 168 16.86 2.27 -4.71
C ALA A 168 17.16 0.76 -4.65
N MET A 169 16.27 -0.03 -4.03
CA MET A 169 16.39 -1.49 -3.96
C MET A 169 16.38 -2.13 -5.35
N MET A 170 15.55 -1.66 -6.27
CA MET A 170 15.53 -2.15 -7.66
C MET A 170 16.90 -2.02 -8.33
N VAL A 171 17.54 -0.85 -8.21
CA VAL A 171 18.87 -0.60 -8.79
C VAL A 171 19.90 -1.56 -8.20
N VAL A 172 19.91 -1.73 -6.88
CA VAL A 172 20.84 -2.64 -6.18
C VAL A 172 20.61 -4.09 -6.59
N MET A 173 19.36 -4.54 -6.65
CA MET A 173 18.99 -5.91 -7.02
C MET A 173 19.37 -6.24 -8.47
N GLN A 174 19.33 -5.27 -9.38
CA GLN A 174 19.71 -5.49 -10.78
C GLN A 174 21.23 -5.46 -11.01
N THR A 175 21.98 -4.70 -10.21
CA THR A 175 23.40 -4.41 -10.48
C THR A 175 24.38 -5.15 -9.58
N THR A 176 24.06 -5.30 -8.29
CA THR A 176 25.05 -5.71 -7.27
C THR A 176 24.70 -7.04 -6.60
N ILE A 177 23.41 -7.38 -6.48
CA ILE A 177 23.00 -8.59 -5.75
C ILE A 177 23.39 -9.86 -6.52
N THR A 178 24.12 -10.72 -5.83
CA THR A 178 24.49 -12.07 -6.28
C THR A 178 23.47 -13.11 -5.82
N GLU A 179 23.51 -14.31 -6.39
CA GLU A 179 22.57 -15.39 -6.02
C GLU A 179 22.65 -15.78 -4.55
N SER A 180 23.83 -15.72 -3.92
CA SER A 180 23.98 -16.04 -2.50
C SER A 180 23.34 -14.99 -1.57
N GLN A 181 23.28 -13.73 -2.00
CA GLN A 181 22.67 -12.62 -1.25
C GLN A 181 21.17 -12.45 -1.56
N TRP A 182 20.71 -13.07 -2.64
CA TRP A 182 19.36 -12.94 -3.15
C TRP A 182 18.25 -13.27 -2.14
N PRO A 183 18.33 -14.37 -1.37
CA PRO A 183 17.27 -14.70 -0.42
C PRO A 183 16.99 -13.58 0.58
N SER A 184 18.05 -13.00 1.15
CA SER A 184 17.96 -11.90 2.12
C SER A 184 17.49 -10.60 1.47
N ALA A 185 17.96 -10.29 0.26
CA ALA A 185 17.53 -9.10 -0.47
C ALA A 185 16.01 -9.11 -0.74
N VAL A 186 15.48 -10.24 -1.22
CA VAL A 186 14.03 -10.38 -1.46
C VAL A 186 13.25 -10.29 -0.14
N TYR A 187 13.76 -10.86 0.94
CA TYR A 187 13.10 -10.78 2.24
C TYR A 187 12.98 -9.35 2.74
N GLU A 188 14.07 -8.58 2.68
CA GLU A 188 14.07 -7.18 3.06
C GLU A 188 13.09 -6.40 2.18
N THR A 189 13.19 -6.50 0.85
CA THR A 189 12.27 -5.81 -0.06
C THR A 189 10.79 -6.11 0.23
N GLU A 190 10.45 -7.38 0.47
CA GLU A 190 9.08 -7.75 0.82
C GLU A 190 8.63 -7.24 2.19
N ARG A 191 9.57 -6.96 3.11
CA ARG A 191 9.27 -6.30 4.40
C ARG A 191 8.88 -4.84 4.18
N TYR A 192 9.56 -4.11 3.29
CA TYR A 192 9.20 -2.73 2.93
C TYR A 192 7.82 -2.65 2.28
N VAL A 193 7.46 -3.63 1.45
CA VAL A 193 6.14 -3.70 0.79
C VAL A 193 5.01 -4.08 1.76
N SER A 194 5.31 -4.47 3.00
CA SER A 194 4.29 -4.95 3.94
C SER A 194 3.38 -3.81 4.44
N PRO A 195 2.06 -4.04 4.57
CA PRO A 195 1.14 -3.03 5.12
C PRO A 195 1.55 -2.55 6.52
N GLN A 196 2.12 -3.46 7.33
CA GLN A 196 2.62 -3.14 8.67
C GLN A 196 3.75 -2.10 8.64
N HIS A 197 4.63 -2.17 7.64
CA HIS A 197 5.69 -1.19 7.46
C HIS A 197 5.13 0.17 7.06
N THR A 198 4.16 0.19 6.13
CA THR A 198 3.44 1.42 5.76
C THR A 198 2.74 2.06 6.96
N ASP A 199 2.06 1.26 7.78
CA ASP A 199 1.37 1.73 8.99
C ASP A 199 2.35 2.26 10.04
N TRP A 200 3.51 1.62 10.19
CA TRP A 200 4.56 2.10 11.08
C TRP A 200 5.10 3.45 10.60
N LEU A 201 5.43 3.58 9.30
CA LEU A 201 5.90 4.83 8.72
C LEU A 201 4.86 5.94 8.87
N ALA A 202 3.59 5.68 8.53
CA ALA A 202 2.52 6.67 8.63
C ALA A 202 2.26 7.17 10.07
N ARG A 203 2.74 6.46 11.09
CA ARG A 203 2.66 6.88 12.50
C ARG A 203 3.90 7.63 13.00
N HIS A 204 5.05 7.43 12.36
CA HIS A 204 6.34 7.91 12.84
C HIS A 204 7.05 8.88 11.87
N SER A 205 6.48 9.13 10.69
CA SER A 205 7.02 10.09 9.73
C SER A 205 6.57 11.54 9.97
N SER A 206 5.65 11.76 10.92
CA SER A 206 5.06 13.07 11.25
C SER A 206 5.81 13.82 12.35
#